data_AF-A0A2W1NQK9-F1
#
_entry.id   AF-A0A2W1NQK9-F1
#
_cell.length_a   1.000
_cell.length_b   1.000
_cell.length_c   1.000
_cell.angle_alpha   90.00
_cell.angle_beta   90.00
_cell.angle_gamma   90.00
#
_symmetry.space_group_name_H-M   'P 1'
#
loop_
_entity.id
_entity.type
_entity.pdbx_description
1 polymer ?
#
loop_
_entity_poly.entity_id
_entity_poly.type
_entity_poly.pdbx_seq_one_letter_code
_entity_poly.pdbx_strand_id
1 'polypeptide(L)' 'MKDTELKLHMERMQDRLYRLVEQTGSFVNPQVIQLSQEIDDVIIAMQRLMMKQSEDKSV' A
#
# COMPACT_ATOMS: atom_id res chain seq x y z
N MET A 1 -13.69 -5.07 -1.76
CA MET A 1 -13.59 -4.09 -0.68
C MET A 1 -14.26 -2.82 -1.17
N LYS A 2 -15.04 -2.16 -0.33
CA LYS A 2 -15.51 -0.80 -0.65
C LYS A 2 -14.29 0.13 -0.65
N ASP A 3 -14.22 1.10 -1.56
CA ASP A 3 -13.08 2.02 -1.67
C ASP A 3 -12.67 2.65 -0.33
N THR A 4 -13.64 2.85 0.56
CA THR A 4 -13.43 3.33 1.94
C THR A 4 -12.61 2.38 2.83
N GLU A 5 -12.82 1.06 2.73
CA GLU A 5 -12.07 0.07 3.51
C GLU A 5 -10.61 0.03 3.09
N LEU A 6 -10.39 0.12 1.78
CA LEU A 6 -9.06 0.11 1.18
C LEU A 6 -8.29 1.39 1.51
N LYS A 7 -8.96 2.55 1.46
CA LYS A 7 -8.38 3.82 1.90
C LYS A 7 -7.94 3.75 3.37
N LEU A 8 -8.82 3.28 4.25
CA LEU A 8 -8.50 3.15 5.67
C LEU A 8 -7.35 2.17 5.93
N HIS A 9 -7.29 1.08 5.16
CA HIS A 9 -6.19 0.13 5.24
C HIS A 9 -4.84 0.79 4.85
N MET A 10 -4.81 1.52 3.75
CA MET A 10 -3.62 2.25 3.30
C MET A 10 -3.16 3.31 4.31
N GLU A 11 -4.09 4.09 4.86
CA GLU A 11 -3.79 5.08 5.91
C GLU A 11 -3.15 4.44 7.14
N ARG A 12 -3.63 3.26 7.56
CA ARG A 12 -3.04 2.51 8.68
C ARG A 12 -1.64 1.98 8.36
N MET A 13 -1.42 1.49 7.15
CA MET A 13 -0.08 1.02 6.75
C MET A 13 0.91 2.18 6.71
N GLN A 14 0.49 3.34 6.21
CA GLN A 14 1.30 4.55 6.19
C GLN A 14 1.66 5.04 7.60
N ASP A 15 0.69 5.11 8.52
CA ASP A 15 0.96 5.47 9.92
C ASP A 15 1.94 4.50 10.59
N ARG A 16 1.78 3.19 10.33
CA ARG A 16 2.73 2.18 10.82
C ARG A 16 4.14 2.40 10.27
N LEU A 17 4.28 2.75 9.00
CA LEU A 17 5.58 3.01 8.37
C LEU A 17 6.26 4.24 9.00
N TYR A 18 5.51 5.33 9.20
CA TYR A 18 6.04 6.52 9.86
C TYR A 18 6.53 6.22 11.27
N ARG A 19 5.71 5.59 12.10
CA ARG A 19 6.11 5.21 13.47
C ARG A 19 7.34 4.31 13.48
N LEU A 20 7.43 3.38 12.53
CA LEU A 20 8.54 2.45 12.46
C LEU A 20 9.84 3.16 12.07
N VAL A 21 9.79 4.12 11.16
CA VAL A 21 10.94 4.98 10.84
C VAL A 21 11.32 5.85 12.04
N GLU A 22 10.36 6.47 12.74
CA GLU A 22 10.62 7.26 13.94
C GLU A 22 11.28 6.43 15.05
N GLN A 23 10.79 5.20 15.27
CA GLN A 23 11.33 4.30 16.29
C GLN A 23 12.72 3.76 15.96
N THR A 24 12.97 3.45 14.69
CA THR A 24 14.23 2.84 14.25
C THR A 24 15.29 3.86 13.86
N GLY A 25 14.88 5.11 13.59
CA GLY A 25 15.74 6.17 13.05
C GLY A 25 16.32 5.86 11.68
N SER A 26 15.78 4.86 10.96
CA SER A 26 16.40 4.34 9.74
C SER A 26 15.38 3.86 8.72
N PHE A 27 15.46 4.41 7.51
CA PHE A 27 14.69 3.95 6.35
C PHE A 27 15.12 2.59 5.81
N VAL A 28 16.34 2.15 6.15
CA VAL A 28 16.91 0.87 5.69
C VAL A 28 16.85 -0.21 6.75
N ASN A 29 16.14 0.03 7.86
CA ASN A 29 15.85 -1.02 8.81
C ASN A 29 15.06 -2.14 8.11
N PRO A 30 15.40 -3.43 8.30
CA PRO A 30 14.72 -4.54 7.64
C PRO A 30 13.19 -4.54 7.80
N GLN A 31 12.68 -4.10 8.96
CA GLN A 31 11.24 -4.03 9.21
C GLN A 31 10.58 -2.88 8.44
N VAL A 32 11.28 -1.75 8.27
CA VAL A 32 10.81 -0.62 7.45
C VAL A 32 10.75 -1.02 5.98
N ILE A 33 11.79 -1.70 5.50
CA ILE A 33 11.84 -2.22 4.12
C ILE A 33 10.69 -3.20 3.89
N GLN A 34 10.48 -4.16 4.79
CA GLN A 34 9.41 -5.15 4.66
C GLN A 34 8.04 -4.47 4.59
N LEU A 35 7.75 -3.53 5.50
CA LEU A 35 6.47 -2.83 5.48
C LEU A 35 6.28 -1.96 4.22
N SER A 36 7.36 -1.36 3.71
CA SER A 36 7.32 -0.64 2.42
C SER A 36 6.95 -1.57 1.27
N GLN A 37 7.53 -2.78 1.23
CA GLN A 37 7.23 -3.77 0.20
C GLN A 37 5.79 -4.25 0.28
N GLU A 38 5.26 -4.46 1.49
CA GLU A 38 3.84 -4.80 1.68
C GLU A 38 2.91 -3.70 1.13
N ILE A 39 3.27 -2.42 1.31
CA ILE A 39 2.52 -1.28 0.76
C ILE A 39 2.57 -1.31 -0.77
N ASP A 40 3.75 -1.53 -1.35
CA ASP A 40 3.93 -1.60 -2.80
C ASP A 40 3.09 -2.72 -3.44
N ASP A 41 3.06 -3.90 -2.80
CA ASP A 41 2.25 -5.03 -3.28
C ASP A 41 0.75 -4.68 -3.34
N VAL A 42 0.23 -3.97 -2.34
CA VAL A 42 -1.16 -3.51 -2.32
C VAL A 42 -1.40 -2.50 -3.46
N ILE A 43 -0.51 -1.53 -3.65
CA ILE A 43 -0.63 -0.53 -4.73
C ILE A 43 -0.65 -1.23 -6.10
N ILE A 44 0.26 -2.17 -6.34
CA ILE A 44 0.33 -2.92 -7.59
C ILE A 44 -0.95 -3.73 -7.81
N ALA A 45 -1.47 -4.38 -6.77
CA ALA A 45 -2.74 -5.11 -6.86
C ALA A 45 -3.90 -4.18 -7.24
N MET A 46 -3.96 -2.98 -6.65
CA MET A 46 -4.97 -1.96 -6.98
C MET A 46 -4.86 -1.51 -8.43
N GLN A 47 -3.64 -1.17 -8.88
CA GLN A 47 -3.39 -0.74 -10.27
C GLN A 47 -3.82 -1.81 -11.27
N ARG A 48 -3.49 -3.08 -11.01
CA ARG A 48 -3.91 -4.21 -11.86
C ARG A 48 -5.43 -4.36 -11.93
N LEU A 49 -6.14 -4.17 -10.82
CA LEU A 49 -7.60 -4.20 -10.80
C LEU A 49 -8.21 -3.05 -11.61
N MET A 50 -7.65 -1.84 -11.49
CA MET A 50 -8.10 -0.68 -12.25
C MET A 50 -7.89 -0.87 -13.77
N MET A 51 -6.74 -1.40 -14.17
CA MET A 51 -6.43 -1.69 -15.58
C MET A 51 -7.44 -2.67 -16.19
N LYS A 52 -7.76 -3.77 -15.49
CA LYS A 52 -8.78 -4.72 -15.94
C LYS A 52 -10.15 -4.08 -16.12
N GLN A 53 -10.56 -3.23 -15.17
CA GLN A 53 -11.85 -2.53 -15.26
C GLN A 53 -11.91 -1.50 -16.40
N SER A 54 -10.78 -0.91 -16.79
CA SER A 54 -10.72 -0.02 -17.96
C SER A 54 -10.75 -0.77 -19.28
N GLU A 55 -10.17 -1.98 -19.35
CA GLU A 55 -10.21 -2.85 -20.52
C GLU A 55 -11.64 -3.37 -20.77
N ASP A 56 -12.35 -3.82 -19.73
CA ASP A 56 -13.73 -4.33 -19.82
C ASP A 56 -14.76 -3.27 -20.26
N LYS A 57 -14.49 -1.97 -20.07
CA LYS A 57 -15.39 -0.87 -20.47
C LYS A 57 -15.21 -0.42 -21.92
N SER A 58 -14.25 -1.00 -22.63
CA SER A 58 -13.91 -0.66 -24.01
C SER A 58 -14.42 -1.69 -25.04
N VAL A 59 -15.30 -2.62 -24.61
CA VAL A 59 -15.97 -3.65 -25.45
C VAL A 59 -17.47 -3.41 -25.49
#